data_AF-A0A6G7T5R8-F1
#
_entry.id   AF-A0A6G7T5R8-F1
#
_cell.length_a   1.000
_cell.length_b   1.000
_cell.length_c   1.000
_cell.angle_alpha   90.00
_cell.angle_beta   90.00
_cell.angle_gamma   90.00
#
_symmetry.space_group_name_H-M   'P 1'
#
loop_
_entity.id
_entity.type
_entity.pdbx_description
1 polymer ?
#
loop_
_entity_poly.entity_id
_entity_poly.type
_entity_poly.pdbx_seq_one_letter_code
_entity_poly.pdbx_strand_id
1 'polypeptide(L)'
;MRLCATRRAVRRTWTVELRPQCGGPVMACPHCPPASRPLTLGTAAVRPTVVGHLAGHARSDALPAHLRTCQCHARGCQWHPRHRGCSGPITLVLTCERGGRLWRLTDACSACARATPHSAIVPESTLTTTPQPAPPRHRRRQTCGPEAAVRIQEMLSYLAAALPASTPAPARLLAVQCALRAAASGRLWMPLGFLRGMRMELSSSPWQELEQAQWLCRLPASASQDPRGVAVQLLDATILAQAPGRRDRARAADWALRLTSHPVLRDVPTIGPLVALALAAHLAPRSARGFLEADRLAHVCALTSVALAEVLDRLVVAGAAMSWAYDAATEDLTWTLPSMLAGPQWRVSVR
;
A
#
# COMPACT_ATOMS: atom_id res chain seq x y z
N MET A 1 -52.44 26.84 -4.63
CA MET A 1 -51.55 25.71 -4.99
C MET A 1 -50.14 26.24 -5.22
N ARG A 2 -49.12 25.72 -4.51
CA ARG A 2 -47.70 25.99 -4.82
C ARG A 2 -47.06 24.68 -5.27
N LEU A 3 -46.54 24.65 -6.48
CA LEU A 3 -45.85 23.48 -7.04
C LEU A 3 -44.48 23.33 -6.38
N CYS A 4 -44.39 22.51 -5.33
CA CYS A 4 -43.12 22.06 -4.79
C CYS A 4 -42.44 21.13 -5.80
N ALA A 5 -41.71 21.73 -6.75
CA ALA A 5 -40.77 20.99 -7.59
C ALA A 5 -39.74 20.33 -6.68
N THR A 6 -39.82 19.01 -6.53
CA THR A 6 -38.81 18.17 -5.89
C THR A 6 -37.53 18.24 -6.72
N ARG A 7 -36.72 19.28 -6.49
CA ARG A 7 -35.37 19.41 -7.06
C ARG A 7 -34.56 18.18 -6.66
N ARG A 8 -34.49 17.19 -7.57
CA ARG A 8 -33.63 16.03 -7.48
C ARG A 8 -32.20 16.54 -7.35
N ALA A 9 -31.68 16.56 -6.12
CA ALA A 9 -30.36 17.10 -5.83
C ALA A 9 -29.33 16.36 -6.69
N VAL A 10 -28.68 17.09 -7.59
CA VAL A 10 -27.66 16.54 -8.49
C VAL A 10 -26.48 16.13 -7.63
N ARG A 11 -26.37 14.83 -7.35
CA ARG A 11 -25.27 14.27 -6.56
C ARG A 11 -24.00 14.31 -7.38
N ARG A 12 -23.22 15.39 -7.25
CA ARG A 12 -21.90 15.58 -7.85
C ARG A 12 -20.87 14.72 -7.12
N THR A 13 -21.03 13.41 -7.22
CA THR A 13 -20.17 12.39 -6.60
C THR A 13 -20.03 11.22 -7.54
N TRP A 14 -18.95 11.21 -8.32
CA TRP A 14 -18.62 10.13 -9.25
C TRP A 14 -17.65 9.17 -8.57
N THR A 15 -17.93 7.88 -8.70
CA THR A 15 -17.09 6.80 -8.18
C THR A 15 -16.60 5.93 -9.32
N VAL A 16 -15.36 5.47 -9.21
CA VAL A 16 -14.75 4.46 -10.07
C VAL A 16 -14.14 3.40 -9.18
N GLU A 17 -14.52 2.15 -9.42
CA GLU A 17 -13.96 0.98 -8.77
C GLU A 17 -12.93 0.32 -9.71
N LEU A 18 -11.70 0.16 -9.25
CA LEU A 18 -10.69 -0.67 -9.88
C LEU A 18 -10.84 -2.09 -9.32
N ARG A 19 -11.44 -2.96 -10.12
CA ARG A 19 -11.59 -4.38 -9.81
C ARG A 19 -10.32 -5.12 -10.21
N PRO A 20 -9.70 -5.87 -9.30
CA PRO A 20 -8.58 -6.72 -9.67
C PRO A 20 -9.01 -7.84 -10.61
N GLN A 21 -8.29 -8.07 -11.71
CA GLN A 21 -8.52 -9.23 -12.58
C GLN A 21 -7.21 -9.79 -13.14
N CYS A 22 -7.24 -11.07 -13.53
CA CYS A 22 -6.17 -11.71 -14.28
C CYS A 22 -5.93 -10.96 -15.60
N GLY A 23 -4.73 -10.40 -15.78
CA GLY A 23 -4.38 -9.60 -16.96
C GLY A 23 -4.23 -8.10 -16.69
N GLY A 24 -4.83 -7.58 -15.61
CA GLY A 24 -4.72 -6.18 -15.19
C GLY A 24 -5.95 -5.71 -14.41
N PRO A 25 -5.86 -4.56 -13.71
CA PRO A 25 -7.03 -3.97 -13.05
C PRO A 25 -8.06 -3.51 -14.11
N VAL A 26 -9.32 -3.81 -13.84
CA VAL A 26 -10.46 -3.49 -14.69
C VAL A 26 -11.24 -2.34 -14.05
N MET A 27 -11.50 -1.29 -14.83
CA MET A 27 -12.25 -0.12 -14.38
C MET A 27 -13.77 -0.35 -14.49
N ALA A 28 -14.49 -0.18 -13.38
CA ALA A 28 -15.94 -0.19 -13.32
C ALA A 28 -16.47 1.18 -12.83
N CYS A 29 -17.40 1.77 -13.56
CA CYS A 29 -18.04 3.04 -13.22
C CYS A 29 -19.56 2.88 -13.24
N PRO A 30 -20.30 3.12 -12.14
CA PRO A 30 -21.76 3.01 -12.10
C PRO A 30 -22.47 4.16 -12.82
N HIS A 31 -21.74 5.21 -13.22
CA HIS A 31 -22.27 6.35 -13.98
C HIS A 31 -22.17 6.15 -15.50
N CYS A 32 -21.57 5.05 -15.95
CA CYS A 32 -21.50 4.69 -17.36
C CYS A 32 -22.50 3.56 -17.68
N PRO A 33 -23.10 3.53 -18.89
CA PRO A 33 -24.01 2.45 -19.27
C PRO A 33 -23.26 1.11 -19.30
N PRO A 34 -23.89 -0.04 -18.95
CA PRO A 34 -23.22 -1.35 -18.87
C PRO A 34 -22.53 -1.83 -20.17
N ALA A 35 -22.93 -1.29 -21.32
CA ALA A 35 -22.28 -1.51 -22.61
C ALA A 35 -20.87 -0.86 -22.71
N SER A 36 -20.49 -0.03 -21.75
CA SER A 36 -19.13 0.52 -21.60
C SER A 36 -18.20 -0.61 -21.19
N ARG A 37 -17.62 -1.28 -22.19
CA ARG A 37 -16.79 -2.47 -22.05
C ARG A 37 -15.77 -2.30 -20.90
N PRO A 38 -15.62 -3.28 -19.99
CA PRO A 38 -14.67 -3.16 -18.88
C PRO A 38 -13.26 -2.91 -19.41
N LEU A 39 -12.71 -1.75 -19.11
CA LEU A 39 -11.39 -1.34 -19.61
C LEU A 39 -10.31 -2.05 -18.80
N THR A 40 -9.68 -3.06 -19.40
CA THR A 40 -8.44 -3.66 -18.89
C THR A 40 -7.33 -2.63 -18.98
N LEU A 41 -6.91 -2.09 -17.83
CA LEU A 41 -5.94 -1.01 -17.80
C LEU A 41 -4.51 -1.56 -17.81
N GLY A 42 -3.70 -1.04 -18.72
CA GLY A 42 -2.25 -1.10 -18.60
C GLY A 42 -1.84 -0.39 -17.31
N THR A 43 -1.33 -1.14 -16.34
CA THR A 43 -0.88 -0.70 -15.00
C THR A 43 -0.24 0.69 -14.91
N ALA A 44 0.75 1.00 -15.75
CA ALA A 44 1.45 2.30 -15.77
C ALA A 44 0.52 3.49 -16.13
N ALA A 45 -0.63 3.22 -16.74
CA ALA A 45 -1.66 4.19 -17.12
C ALA A 45 -2.89 4.17 -16.19
N VAL A 46 -2.94 3.35 -15.14
CA VAL A 46 -4.14 3.19 -14.29
C VAL A 46 -4.59 4.52 -13.69
N ARG A 47 -3.68 5.23 -13.00
CA ARG A 47 -3.99 6.52 -12.37
C ARG A 47 -4.42 7.59 -13.39
N PRO A 48 -3.68 7.87 -14.48
CA PRO A 48 -4.11 8.89 -15.45
C PRO A 48 -5.42 8.52 -16.15
N THR A 49 -5.71 7.23 -16.44
CA THR A 49 -6.98 6.84 -17.05
C THR A 49 -8.17 7.00 -16.10
N VAL A 50 -8.04 6.58 -14.83
CA VAL A 50 -9.10 6.78 -13.82
C VAL A 50 -9.38 8.26 -13.58
N VAL A 51 -8.33 9.08 -13.44
CA VAL A 51 -8.47 10.54 -13.26
C VAL A 51 -9.09 11.17 -14.51
N GLY A 52 -8.65 10.78 -15.72
CA GLY A 52 -9.22 11.27 -16.98
C GLY A 52 -10.69 10.91 -17.16
N HIS A 53 -11.09 9.71 -16.75
CA HIS A 53 -12.48 9.23 -16.77
C HIS A 53 -13.37 10.00 -15.77
N LEU A 54 -12.92 10.15 -14.52
CA LEU A 54 -13.64 10.93 -13.50
C LEU A 54 -13.75 12.42 -13.91
N ALA A 55 -12.70 13.00 -14.48
CA ALA A 55 -12.73 14.35 -15.05
C ALA A 55 -13.69 14.47 -16.25
N GLY A 56 -13.90 13.38 -17.01
CA GLY A 56 -14.92 13.29 -18.05
C GLY A 56 -16.32 13.51 -17.48
N HIS A 57 -16.70 12.76 -16.44
CA HIS A 57 -17.98 12.96 -15.75
C HIS A 57 -18.12 14.36 -15.15
N ALA A 58 -17.10 14.86 -14.45
CA ALA A 58 -17.13 16.17 -13.83
C ALA A 58 -17.31 17.34 -14.83
N ARG A 59 -16.84 17.17 -16.08
CA ARG A 59 -17.10 18.07 -17.21
C ARG A 59 -18.52 17.93 -17.76
N SER A 60 -18.99 16.71 -18.03
CA SER A 60 -20.32 16.47 -18.60
C SER A 60 -21.44 17.00 -17.69
N ASP A 61 -21.28 16.85 -16.38
CA ASP A 61 -22.26 17.29 -15.38
C ASP A 61 -22.01 18.74 -14.89
N ALA A 62 -21.19 19.54 -15.57
CA ALA A 62 -20.66 20.81 -15.09
C ALA A 62 -21.73 21.75 -14.49
N LEU A 63 -21.45 22.22 -13.27
CA LEU A 63 -22.37 23.06 -12.49
C LEU A 63 -21.67 24.36 -12.05
N PRO A 64 -22.32 25.54 -12.18
CA PRO A 64 -21.81 26.81 -11.66
C PRO A 64 -21.48 26.74 -10.17
N ALA A 65 -20.40 27.41 -9.75
CA ALA A 65 -19.90 27.35 -8.37
C ALA A 65 -20.96 27.71 -7.31
N HIS A 66 -21.83 28.69 -7.60
CA HIS A 66 -22.91 29.13 -6.71
C HIS A 66 -24.07 28.12 -6.54
N LEU A 67 -24.13 27.07 -7.38
CA LEU A 67 -25.10 25.97 -7.25
C LEU A 67 -24.49 24.69 -6.66
N ARG A 68 -23.15 24.64 -6.49
CA ARG A 68 -22.48 23.50 -5.86
C ARG A 68 -22.78 23.48 -4.37
N THR A 69 -22.93 22.28 -3.82
CA THR A 69 -23.09 22.07 -2.38
C THR A 69 -22.09 21.02 -1.91
N CYS A 70 -21.58 21.18 -0.70
CA CYS A 70 -20.66 20.21 -0.13
C CYS A 70 -21.40 18.89 0.13
N GLN A 71 -21.01 17.83 -0.57
CA GLN A 71 -21.67 16.51 -0.52
C GLN A 71 -21.45 15.78 0.82
N CYS A 72 -20.80 16.42 1.81
CA CYS A 72 -20.56 15.89 3.16
C CYS A 72 -21.85 15.68 3.99
N HIS A 73 -22.94 16.40 3.66
CA HIS A 73 -24.27 16.28 4.29
C HIS A 73 -24.21 16.06 5.82
N ALA A 74 -23.54 16.97 6.54
CA ALA A 74 -23.03 16.75 7.89
C ALA A 74 -24.05 16.25 8.94
N ARG A 75 -24.07 14.93 9.15
CA ARG A 75 -24.18 14.18 10.42
C ARG A 75 -23.99 12.69 10.07
N GLY A 76 -22.99 12.02 10.65
CA GLY A 76 -22.70 10.62 10.34
C GLY A 76 -22.08 10.33 8.96
N CYS A 77 -21.45 11.34 8.33
CA CYS A 77 -20.73 11.13 7.07
C CYS A 77 -19.57 10.14 7.25
N GLN A 78 -19.50 9.11 6.40
CA GLN A 78 -18.46 8.08 6.46
C GLN A 78 -17.14 8.48 5.79
N TRP A 79 -17.07 9.65 5.16
CA TRP A 79 -15.91 10.05 4.34
C TRP A 79 -14.75 10.65 5.14
N HIS A 80 -15.03 11.17 6.34
CA HIS A 80 -14.03 11.79 7.20
C HIS A 80 -14.40 11.63 8.69
N PRO A 81 -13.43 11.67 9.61
CA PRO A 81 -13.70 11.74 11.05
C PRO A 81 -14.60 12.94 11.43
N ARG A 82 -15.09 12.95 12.67
CA ARG A 82 -15.86 14.09 13.19
C ARG A 82 -14.98 15.33 13.23
N HIS A 83 -15.45 16.43 12.64
CA HIS A 83 -14.84 17.75 12.67
C HIS A 83 -15.90 18.84 12.87
N ARG A 84 -15.49 20.12 12.94
CA ARG A 84 -16.36 21.25 13.33
C ARG A 84 -17.47 21.62 12.31
N GLY A 85 -17.59 20.93 11.18
CA GLY A 85 -18.69 21.07 10.20
C GLY A 85 -18.23 21.45 8.78
N CYS A 86 -19.00 21.12 7.73
CA CYS A 86 -18.63 21.47 6.35
C CYS A 86 -18.51 23.02 6.22
N SER A 87 -17.30 23.58 6.00
CA SER A 87 -17.02 25.02 5.94
C SER A 87 -15.90 25.41 4.94
N GLY A 88 -15.93 26.66 4.48
CA GLY A 88 -15.04 27.20 3.44
C GLY A 88 -15.53 26.94 2.00
N PRO A 89 -14.78 27.39 0.97
CA PRO A 89 -15.18 27.27 -0.42
C PRO A 89 -15.33 25.80 -0.85
N ILE A 90 -16.27 25.54 -1.76
CA ILE A 90 -16.50 24.22 -2.33
C ILE A 90 -15.54 23.99 -3.49
N THR A 91 -14.83 22.88 -3.42
CA THR A 91 -13.80 22.47 -4.37
C THR A 91 -14.07 21.05 -4.86
N LEU A 92 -13.58 20.71 -6.04
CA LEU A 92 -13.58 19.34 -6.52
C LEU A 92 -12.49 18.56 -5.77
N VAL A 93 -12.85 17.48 -5.08
CA VAL A 93 -11.94 16.66 -4.28
C VAL A 93 -11.90 15.24 -4.83
N LEU A 94 -10.70 14.76 -5.11
CA LEU A 94 -10.41 13.38 -5.49
C LEU A 94 -9.94 12.60 -4.26
N THR A 95 -10.71 11.61 -3.84
CA THR A 95 -10.39 10.71 -2.73
C THR A 95 -9.98 9.33 -3.24
N CYS A 96 -8.96 8.75 -2.62
CA CYS A 96 -8.42 7.43 -2.94
C CYS A 96 -8.62 6.48 -1.75
N GLU A 97 -9.55 5.54 -1.86
CA GLU A 97 -10.01 4.66 -0.79
C GLU A 97 -9.67 3.18 -1.06
N ARG A 98 -9.68 2.35 0.00
CA ARG A 98 -9.50 0.88 -0.07
C ARG A 98 -8.25 0.44 -0.86
N GLY A 99 -7.07 0.94 -0.53
CA GLY A 99 -5.85 0.62 -1.30
C GLY A 99 -5.94 1.07 -2.77
N GLY A 100 -6.49 2.27 -3.00
CA GLY A 100 -6.70 2.81 -4.34
C GLY A 100 -7.62 1.99 -5.24
N ARG A 101 -8.41 1.07 -4.67
CA ARG A 101 -9.44 0.31 -5.41
C ARG A 101 -10.70 1.12 -5.63
N LEU A 102 -10.98 2.13 -4.80
CA LEU A 102 -12.11 3.03 -4.98
C LEU A 102 -11.61 4.47 -5.12
N TRP A 103 -11.88 5.08 -6.26
CA TRP A 103 -11.62 6.49 -6.50
C TRP A 103 -12.95 7.24 -6.50
N ARG A 104 -13.05 8.31 -5.70
CA ARG A 104 -14.23 9.18 -5.66
C ARG A 104 -13.82 10.58 -6.07
N LEU A 105 -14.56 11.19 -6.99
CA LEU A 105 -14.48 12.61 -7.29
C LEU A 105 -15.78 13.26 -6.82
N THR A 106 -15.71 14.26 -5.94
CA THR A 106 -16.90 14.86 -5.31
C THR A 106 -16.70 16.34 -5.00
N ASP A 107 -17.79 17.10 -4.98
CA ASP A 107 -17.79 18.48 -4.50
C ASP A 107 -17.73 18.51 -2.96
N ALA A 108 -16.62 18.98 -2.39
CA ALA A 108 -16.44 19.11 -0.96
C ALA A 108 -15.81 20.45 -0.57
N CYS A 109 -16.26 21.00 0.57
CA CYS A 109 -15.68 22.22 1.13
C CYS A 109 -14.24 22.01 1.63
N SER A 110 -13.45 23.08 1.71
CA SER A 110 -12.05 23.02 2.15
C SER A 110 -11.84 22.38 3.55
N ALA A 111 -12.80 22.49 4.47
CA ALA A 111 -12.72 21.81 5.76
C ALA A 111 -12.85 20.28 5.61
N CYS A 112 -13.85 19.82 4.85
CA CYS A 112 -14.05 18.40 4.55
C CYS A 112 -12.92 17.82 3.71
N ALA A 113 -12.35 18.58 2.77
CA ALA A 113 -11.17 18.18 2.00
C ALA A 113 -10.02 17.83 2.95
N ARG A 114 -9.67 18.75 3.87
CA ARG A 114 -8.59 18.52 4.84
C ARG A 114 -8.87 17.40 5.85
N ALA A 115 -10.14 17.18 6.21
CA ALA A 115 -10.54 16.11 7.12
C ALA A 115 -10.62 14.71 6.44
N THR A 116 -10.76 14.65 5.11
CA THR A 116 -10.82 13.40 4.36
C THR A 116 -9.42 12.83 4.14
N PRO A 117 -9.06 11.65 4.69
CA PRO A 117 -7.76 11.04 4.46
C PRO A 117 -7.60 10.63 3.00
N HIS A 118 -6.34 10.60 2.52
CA HIS A 118 -5.97 10.22 1.14
C HIS A 118 -6.75 10.99 0.05
N SER A 119 -7.06 12.26 0.31
CA SER A 119 -7.71 13.16 -0.63
C SER A 119 -6.73 14.15 -1.26
N ALA A 120 -7.10 14.66 -2.43
CA ALA A 120 -6.40 15.76 -3.11
C ALA A 120 -7.44 16.72 -3.71
N ILE A 121 -7.24 18.02 -3.51
CA ILE A 121 -8.04 19.05 -4.19
C ILE A 121 -7.61 19.08 -5.66
N VAL A 122 -8.58 18.99 -6.57
CA VAL A 122 -8.38 19.07 -8.01
C VAL A 122 -8.59 20.52 -8.44
N PRO A 123 -7.58 21.22 -9.00
CA PRO A 123 -7.76 22.58 -9.46
C PRO A 123 -8.75 22.64 -10.62
N GLU A 124 -9.71 23.57 -10.58
CA GLU A 124 -10.76 23.74 -11.60
C GLU A 124 -10.17 23.88 -13.02
N SER A 125 -9.01 24.54 -13.14
CA SER A 125 -8.25 24.71 -14.40
C SER A 125 -7.76 23.39 -15.02
N THR A 126 -7.64 22.31 -14.26
CA THR A 126 -7.30 20.98 -14.82
C THR A 126 -8.46 20.31 -15.56
N LEU A 127 -9.68 20.85 -15.43
CA LEU A 127 -10.84 20.33 -16.16
C LEU A 127 -10.92 20.86 -17.59
N THR A 128 -10.38 22.06 -17.87
CA THR A 128 -10.47 22.77 -19.16
C THR A 128 -9.28 22.57 -20.09
N THR A 129 -8.18 21.96 -19.64
CA THR A 129 -6.91 21.89 -20.39
C THR A 129 -6.66 20.50 -21.00
N THR A 130 -6.48 20.43 -22.32
CA THR A 130 -5.94 19.29 -23.06
C THR A 130 -4.51 18.97 -22.58
N PRO A 131 -4.06 17.70 -22.54
CA PRO A 131 -2.80 17.36 -21.89
C PRO A 131 -1.58 17.89 -22.67
N GLN A 132 -0.98 18.99 -22.20
CA GLN A 132 0.34 19.41 -22.64
C GLN A 132 1.42 18.44 -22.15
N PRO A 133 2.48 18.21 -22.95
CA PRO A 133 3.62 17.40 -22.52
C PRO A 133 4.34 18.06 -21.34
N ALA A 134 4.52 17.32 -20.25
CA ALA A 134 5.18 17.82 -19.06
C ALA A 134 6.67 18.13 -19.34
N PRO A 135 7.23 19.22 -18.78
CA PRO A 135 8.65 19.54 -18.93
C PRO A 135 9.52 18.43 -18.30
N PRO A 136 10.75 18.22 -18.82
CA PRO A 136 11.64 17.17 -18.33
C PRO A 136 11.94 17.37 -16.85
N ARG A 137 11.45 16.46 -16.01
CA ARG A 137 11.74 16.48 -14.57
C ARG A 137 13.23 16.29 -14.36
N HIS A 138 13.90 17.34 -13.87
CA HIS A 138 15.30 17.26 -13.46
C HIS A 138 15.51 16.08 -12.51
N ARG A 139 16.25 15.06 -12.98
CA ARG A 139 16.71 13.96 -12.13
C ARG A 139 17.70 14.53 -11.12
N ARG A 140 17.23 14.87 -9.91
CA ARG A 140 18.12 14.95 -8.75
C ARG A 140 18.85 13.60 -8.67
N ARG A 141 20.17 13.62 -8.81
CA ARG A 141 21.03 12.48 -8.44
C ARG A 141 20.89 12.32 -6.92
N GLN A 142 19.95 11.50 -6.48
CA GLN A 142 19.78 11.17 -5.07
C GLN A 142 20.87 10.19 -4.63
N THR A 143 21.51 10.54 -3.53
CA THR A 143 22.70 9.90 -2.98
C THR A 143 22.36 8.61 -2.26
N CYS A 144 23.27 7.64 -2.32
CA CYS A 144 23.09 6.31 -1.72
C CYS A 144 22.96 6.43 -0.18
N GLY A 145 21.84 5.97 0.39
CA GLY A 145 21.51 6.13 1.81
C GLY A 145 20.35 5.23 2.28
N PRO A 146 19.79 5.44 3.49
CA PRO A 146 18.92 4.49 4.23
C PRO A 146 17.51 4.20 3.65
N GLU A 147 17.31 4.38 2.34
CA GLU A 147 16.03 4.22 1.66
C GLU A 147 15.42 2.82 1.80
N ALA A 148 16.23 1.76 1.84
CA ALA A 148 15.74 0.39 1.91
C ALA A 148 14.90 0.12 3.17
N ALA A 149 15.33 0.63 4.33
CA ALA A 149 14.59 0.49 5.59
C ALA A 149 13.25 1.23 5.53
N VAL A 150 13.26 2.49 5.10
CA VAL A 150 12.05 3.31 4.93
C VAL A 150 11.06 2.66 3.96
N ARG A 151 11.53 2.10 2.83
CA ARG A 151 10.64 1.39 1.88
C ARG A 151 10.03 0.11 2.47
N ILE A 152 10.72 -0.57 3.39
CA ILE A 152 10.13 -1.70 4.11
C ILE A 152 9.13 -1.23 5.16
N GLN A 153 9.43 -0.17 5.93
CA GLN A 153 8.46 0.43 6.88
C GLN A 153 7.17 0.87 6.16
N GLU A 154 7.29 1.58 5.04
CA GLU A 154 6.16 1.98 4.19
C GLU A 154 5.36 0.77 3.70
N MET A 155 6.05 -0.27 3.20
CA MET A 155 5.39 -1.46 2.66
C MET A 155 4.70 -2.28 3.75
N LEU A 156 5.32 -2.44 4.92
CA LEU A 156 4.75 -3.09 6.09
C LEU A 156 3.51 -2.34 6.59
N SER A 157 3.59 -1.02 6.72
CA SER A 157 2.46 -0.17 7.13
C SER A 157 1.30 -0.24 6.14
N TYR A 158 1.61 -0.21 4.84
CA TYR A 158 0.62 -0.37 3.78
C TYR A 158 -0.04 -1.76 3.81
N LEU A 159 0.74 -2.84 3.96
CA LEU A 159 0.21 -4.21 4.00
C LEU A 159 -0.66 -4.46 5.24
N ALA A 160 -0.34 -3.82 6.37
CA ALA A 160 -1.18 -3.86 7.57
C ALA A 160 -2.59 -3.30 7.32
N ALA A 161 -2.69 -2.26 6.49
CA ALA A 161 -3.96 -1.65 6.09
C ALA A 161 -4.65 -2.33 4.88
N ALA A 162 -3.89 -3.02 4.03
CA ALA A 162 -4.39 -3.61 2.78
C ALA A 162 -4.76 -5.10 2.89
N LEU A 163 -4.17 -5.84 3.83
CA LEU A 163 -4.47 -7.24 4.08
C LEU A 163 -5.36 -7.41 5.33
N PRO A 164 -6.31 -8.37 5.33
CA PRO A 164 -7.05 -8.76 6.52
C PRO A 164 -6.14 -9.03 7.73
N ALA A 165 -6.64 -8.72 8.93
CA ALA A 165 -5.94 -9.06 10.18
C ALA A 165 -5.75 -10.57 10.38
N SER A 166 -6.61 -11.39 9.77
CA SER A 166 -6.50 -12.85 9.74
C SER A 166 -5.39 -13.37 8.82
N THR A 167 -4.86 -12.57 7.89
CA THR A 167 -3.83 -13.02 6.94
C THR A 167 -2.52 -13.31 7.69
N PRO A 168 -2.05 -14.57 7.70
CA PRO A 168 -0.99 -15.02 8.59
C PRO A 168 0.39 -14.45 8.20
N ALA A 169 1.31 -14.38 9.17
CA ALA A 169 2.62 -13.75 8.97
C ALA A 169 3.45 -14.28 7.79
N PRO A 170 3.47 -15.59 7.45
CA PRO A 170 4.13 -16.07 6.23
C PRO A 170 3.53 -15.48 4.94
N ALA A 171 2.20 -15.32 4.88
CA ALA A 171 1.53 -14.66 3.76
C ALA A 171 1.86 -13.16 3.73
N ARG A 172 1.91 -12.48 4.87
CA ARG A 172 2.34 -11.06 4.95
C ARG A 172 3.80 -10.86 4.51
N LEU A 173 4.72 -11.73 4.92
CA LEU A 173 6.11 -11.70 4.50
C LEU A 173 6.26 -11.96 2.99
N LEU A 174 5.50 -12.91 2.46
CA LEU A 174 5.42 -13.17 1.03
C LEU A 174 4.90 -11.94 0.27
N ALA A 175 3.87 -11.27 0.79
CA ALA A 175 3.32 -10.04 0.23
C ALA A 175 4.35 -8.89 0.21
N VAL A 176 5.16 -8.71 1.27
CA VAL A 176 6.28 -7.74 1.27
C VAL A 176 7.21 -8.01 0.07
N GLN A 177 7.62 -9.26 -0.12
CA GLN A 177 8.53 -9.63 -1.20
C GLN A 177 7.89 -9.49 -2.58
N CYS A 178 6.63 -9.89 -2.74
CA CYS A 178 5.89 -9.70 -3.99
C CYS A 178 5.77 -8.21 -4.36
N ALA A 179 5.39 -7.35 -3.41
CA ALA A 179 5.22 -5.92 -3.64
C ALA A 179 6.53 -5.19 -3.96
N LEU A 180 7.63 -5.55 -3.30
CA LEU A 180 8.95 -5.00 -3.59
C LEU A 180 9.54 -5.54 -4.91
N ARG A 181 9.21 -6.75 -5.34
CA ARG A 181 9.74 -7.36 -6.58
C ARG A 181 8.87 -7.16 -7.82
N ALA A 182 7.63 -6.71 -7.66
CA ALA A 182 6.71 -6.46 -8.76
C ALA A 182 7.29 -5.49 -9.82
N ALA A 183 7.12 -5.85 -11.09
CA ALA A 183 7.26 -4.91 -12.20
C ALA A 183 6.16 -3.83 -12.13
N ALA A 184 6.26 -2.78 -12.96
CA ALA A 184 5.17 -1.81 -13.10
C ALA A 184 3.83 -2.50 -13.47
N SER A 185 3.90 -3.60 -14.24
CA SER A 185 2.77 -4.48 -14.56
C SER A 185 2.15 -5.24 -13.39
N GLY A 186 2.68 -5.14 -12.17
CA GLY A 186 2.28 -5.98 -11.04
C GLY A 186 2.71 -7.44 -11.17
N ARG A 187 3.25 -7.85 -12.32
CA ARG A 187 3.73 -9.20 -12.53
C ARG A 187 5.10 -9.39 -11.90
N LEU A 188 5.31 -10.58 -11.36
CA LEU A 188 6.62 -11.07 -10.97
C LEU A 188 6.71 -12.59 -11.11
N TRP A 189 7.95 -13.07 -11.17
CA TRP A 189 8.32 -14.48 -11.11
C TRP A 189 9.08 -14.73 -9.81
N MET A 190 8.73 -15.82 -9.12
CA MET A 190 9.35 -16.23 -7.87
C MET A 190 10.00 -17.62 -8.05
N PRO A 191 11.33 -17.68 -8.24
CA PRO A 191 12.04 -18.95 -8.42
C PRO A 191 11.92 -19.86 -7.19
N LEU A 192 11.92 -21.19 -7.38
CA LEU A 192 11.81 -22.15 -6.28
C LEU A 192 12.90 -21.96 -5.21
N GLY A 193 14.14 -21.69 -5.63
CA GLY A 193 15.26 -21.42 -4.70
C GLY A 193 15.06 -20.18 -3.82
N PHE A 194 14.31 -19.18 -4.29
CA PHE A 194 13.91 -18.03 -3.48
C PHE A 194 12.86 -18.43 -2.43
N LEU A 195 11.87 -19.24 -2.81
CA LEU A 195 10.87 -19.78 -1.88
C LEU A 195 11.49 -20.70 -0.84
N ARG A 196 12.49 -21.51 -1.21
CA ARG A 196 13.33 -22.29 -0.28
C ARG A 196 14.04 -21.40 0.73
N GLY A 197 14.66 -20.30 0.27
CA GLY A 197 15.30 -19.31 1.14
C GLY A 197 14.36 -18.68 2.17
N MET A 198 13.09 -18.50 1.81
CA MET A 198 12.05 -18.03 2.74
C MET A 198 11.31 -19.14 3.49
N ARG A 199 11.70 -20.41 3.33
CA ARG A 199 11.06 -21.60 3.92
C ARG A 199 9.59 -21.81 3.49
N MET A 200 9.23 -21.33 2.30
CA MET A 200 7.87 -21.42 1.72
C MET A 200 7.76 -22.42 0.55
N GLU A 201 8.83 -23.15 0.22
CA GLU A 201 8.91 -24.05 -0.94
C GLU A 201 7.80 -25.12 -0.98
N LEU A 202 7.43 -25.66 0.19
CA LEU A 202 6.43 -26.73 0.34
C LEU A 202 5.04 -26.20 0.72
N SER A 203 4.88 -24.90 0.99
CA SER A 203 3.64 -24.34 1.51
C SER A 203 2.83 -23.63 0.42
N SER A 204 1.73 -24.23 -0.02
CA SER A 204 0.72 -23.58 -0.87
C SER A 204 -0.15 -22.57 -0.11
N SER A 205 -0.34 -22.75 1.20
CA SER A 205 -1.20 -21.92 2.06
C SER A 205 -0.90 -20.40 1.95
N PRO A 206 0.34 -19.90 2.08
CA PRO A 206 0.61 -18.46 1.97
C PRO A 206 0.19 -17.84 0.64
N TRP A 207 0.18 -18.61 -0.45
CA TRP A 207 -0.35 -18.17 -1.74
C TRP A 207 -1.88 -18.14 -1.75
N GLN A 208 -2.51 -19.19 -1.23
CA GLN A 208 -3.97 -19.30 -1.14
C GLN A 208 -4.57 -18.19 -0.27
N GLU A 209 -3.94 -17.84 0.85
CA GLU A 209 -4.33 -16.72 1.72
C GLU A 209 -4.38 -15.38 0.98
N LEU A 210 -3.34 -15.08 0.18
CA LEU A 210 -3.25 -13.83 -0.59
C LEU A 210 -4.18 -13.80 -1.81
N GLU A 211 -4.54 -14.98 -2.34
CA GLU A 211 -5.58 -15.15 -3.36
C GLU A 211 -6.99 -14.96 -2.78
N GLN A 212 -7.28 -15.55 -1.61
CA GLN A 212 -8.54 -15.36 -0.89
C GLN A 212 -8.73 -13.88 -0.48
N ALA A 213 -7.66 -13.21 -0.06
CA ALA A 213 -7.64 -11.77 0.20
C ALA A 213 -7.73 -10.89 -1.07
N GLN A 214 -7.79 -11.48 -2.28
CA GLN A 214 -7.86 -10.79 -3.57
C GLN A 214 -6.74 -9.74 -3.72
N TRP A 215 -5.54 -10.08 -3.24
CA TRP A 215 -4.35 -9.22 -3.24
C TRP A 215 -3.34 -9.62 -4.32
N LEU A 216 -3.29 -10.91 -4.67
CA LEU A 216 -2.64 -11.43 -5.87
C LEU A 216 -3.46 -12.53 -6.53
N CYS A 217 -3.10 -12.91 -7.75
CA CYS A 217 -3.45 -14.21 -8.33
C CYS A 217 -2.22 -14.91 -8.92
N ARG A 218 -2.17 -16.25 -8.82
CA ARG A 218 -1.21 -17.06 -9.57
C ARG A 218 -1.58 -17.09 -11.04
N LEU A 219 -0.56 -17.01 -11.89
CA LEU A 219 -0.68 -17.11 -13.34
C LEU A 219 -0.36 -18.54 -13.78
N PRO A 220 -1.00 -19.05 -14.85
CA PRO A 220 -0.71 -20.39 -15.38
C PRO A 220 0.75 -20.52 -15.83
N ALA A 221 1.31 -21.72 -15.68
CA ALA A 221 2.74 -22.00 -15.91
C ALA A 221 3.23 -21.59 -17.32
N SER A 222 2.35 -21.62 -18.33
CA SER A 222 2.61 -21.17 -19.71
C SER A 222 3.03 -19.70 -19.83
N ALA A 223 2.90 -18.90 -18.77
CA ALA A 223 3.39 -17.52 -18.71
C ALA A 223 4.86 -17.39 -18.29
N SER A 224 5.55 -18.49 -17.97
CA SER A 224 6.97 -18.56 -17.59
C SER A 224 7.76 -19.46 -18.53
N GLN A 225 9.04 -19.11 -18.75
CA GLN A 225 10.00 -19.96 -19.48
C GLN A 225 10.69 -21.00 -18.58
N ASP A 226 10.54 -20.89 -17.27
CA ASP A 226 11.06 -21.84 -16.28
C ASP A 226 9.89 -22.49 -15.51
N PRO A 227 9.75 -23.83 -15.48
CA PRO A 227 8.70 -24.49 -14.71
C PRO A 227 8.97 -24.52 -13.19
N ARG A 228 10.18 -24.15 -12.72
CA ARG A 228 10.60 -24.28 -11.31
C ARG A 228 10.37 -22.99 -10.51
N GLY A 229 9.13 -22.51 -10.47
CA GLY A 229 8.76 -21.34 -9.68
C GLY A 229 7.28 -20.97 -9.81
N VAL A 230 6.92 -19.79 -9.27
CA VAL A 230 5.53 -19.31 -9.26
C VAL A 230 5.45 -17.95 -9.98
N ALA A 231 4.61 -17.87 -11.00
CA ALA A 231 4.24 -16.62 -11.66
C ALA A 231 3.03 -16.02 -10.94
N VAL A 232 3.09 -14.75 -10.57
CA VAL A 232 1.95 -14.05 -9.95
C VAL A 232 1.74 -12.67 -10.55
N GLN A 233 0.48 -12.23 -10.48
CA GLN A 233 0.02 -10.89 -10.80
C GLN A 233 -0.50 -10.26 -9.52
N LEU A 234 0.13 -9.16 -9.09
CA LEU A 234 -0.44 -8.31 -8.05
C LEU A 234 -1.71 -7.64 -8.55
N LEU A 235 -2.70 -7.64 -7.67
CA LEU A 235 -4.05 -7.19 -7.94
C LEU A 235 -4.35 -5.82 -7.32
N ASP A 236 -3.53 -5.37 -6.38
CA ASP A 236 -3.78 -4.15 -5.62
C ASP A 236 -3.36 -2.85 -6.34
N ALA A 237 -4.34 -1.98 -6.60
CA ALA A 237 -4.15 -0.75 -7.35
C ALA A 237 -3.18 0.25 -6.70
N THR A 238 -3.06 0.31 -5.36
CA THR A 238 -2.06 1.19 -4.73
C THR A 238 -0.64 0.77 -5.04
N ILE A 239 -0.30 -0.53 -5.03
CA ILE A 239 1.05 -0.98 -5.39
C ILE A 239 1.33 -0.72 -6.88
N LEU A 240 0.34 -0.93 -7.76
CA LEU A 240 0.50 -0.63 -9.19
C LEU A 240 0.68 0.87 -9.46
N ALA A 241 0.06 1.74 -8.64
CA ALA A 241 0.17 3.19 -8.72
C ALA A 241 1.42 3.76 -8.02
N GLN A 242 2.12 2.98 -7.18
CA GLN A 242 3.36 3.38 -6.55
C GLN A 242 4.49 3.45 -7.60
N ALA A 243 5.08 4.63 -7.74
CA ALA A 243 6.16 4.94 -8.67
C ALA A 243 7.57 5.13 -8.05
N PRO A 244 8.01 4.41 -6.99
CA PRO A 244 9.41 4.46 -6.55
C PRO A 244 10.34 3.80 -7.58
N GLY A 245 11.64 4.11 -7.51
CA GLY A 245 12.62 3.59 -8.44
C GLY A 245 12.73 2.06 -8.39
N ARG A 246 12.82 1.42 -9.57
CA ARG A 246 13.02 -0.04 -9.69
C ARG A 246 14.24 -0.53 -8.90
N ARG A 247 15.29 0.29 -8.80
CA ARG A 247 16.54 -0.03 -8.07
C ARG A 247 16.31 -0.07 -6.56
N ASP A 248 15.56 0.88 -6.03
CA ASP A 248 15.37 1.07 -4.58
C ASP A 248 14.46 -0.04 -4.05
N ARG A 249 13.39 -0.38 -4.79
CA ARG A 249 12.56 -1.55 -4.53
C ARG A 249 13.36 -2.86 -4.56
N ALA A 250 14.24 -3.04 -5.56
CA ALA A 250 15.07 -4.23 -5.66
C ALA A 250 16.09 -4.36 -4.50
N ARG A 251 16.67 -3.24 -4.04
CA ARG A 251 17.55 -3.20 -2.85
C ARG A 251 16.78 -3.55 -1.57
N ALA A 252 15.59 -2.99 -1.39
CA ALA A 252 14.72 -3.33 -0.26
C ALA A 252 14.34 -4.82 -0.28
N ALA A 253 13.99 -5.37 -1.44
CA ALA A 253 13.66 -6.79 -1.60
C ALA A 253 14.85 -7.74 -1.33
N ASP A 254 16.07 -7.36 -1.73
CA ASP A 254 17.29 -8.13 -1.46
C ASP A 254 17.65 -8.09 0.03
N TRP A 255 17.60 -6.89 0.65
CA TRP A 255 17.84 -6.75 2.08
C TRP A 255 16.81 -7.52 2.92
N ALA A 256 15.52 -7.41 2.59
CA ALA A 256 14.45 -8.18 3.21
C ALA A 256 14.74 -9.69 3.15
N LEU A 257 15.13 -10.19 1.97
CA LEU A 257 15.40 -11.61 1.76
C LEU A 257 16.58 -12.07 2.63
N ARG A 258 17.72 -11.37 2.55
CA ARG A 258 18.93 -11.71 3.32
C ARG A 258 18.64 -11.77 4.81
N LEU A 259 17.85 -10.84 5.33
CA LEU A 259 17.46 -10.81 6.72
C LEU A 259 16.57 -12.01 7.07
N THR A 260 15.47 -12.23 6.34
CA THR A 260 14.52 -13.31 6.66
C THR A 260 15.06 -14.72 6.40
N SER A 261 16.08 -14.84 5.55
CA SER A 261 16.80 -16.08 5.28
C SER A 261 18.05 -16.28 6.17
N HIS A 262 18.31 -15.39 7.14
CA HIS A 262 19.49 -15.49 8.00
C HIS A 262 19.44 -16.76 8.87
N PRO A 263 20.53 -17.54 9.02
CA PRO A 263 20.51 -18.82 9.74
C PRO A 263 19.96 -18.75 11.17
N VAL A 264 20.19 -17.64 11.87
CA VAL A 264 19.69 -17.38 13.24
C VAL A 264 18.15 -17.42 13.37
N LEU A 265 17.42 -17.23 12.25
CA LEU A 265 15.96 -17.29 12.20
C LEU A 265 15.43 -18.68 11.80
N ARG A 266 16.30 -19.69 11.68
CA ARG A 266 15.92 -21.06 11.33
C ARG A 266 15.12 -21.74 12.44
N ASP A 267 15.51 -21.52 13.68
CA ASP A 267 14.93 -22.22 14.84
C ASP A 267 13.80 -21.41 15.51
N VAL A 268 13.58 -20.18 15.01
CA VAL A 268 12.47 -19.31 15.40
C VAL A 268 11.18 -19.74 14.65
N PRO A 269 9.99 -19.64 15.27
CA PRO A 269 8.70 -19.89 14.61
C PRO A 269 8.51 -19.10 13.31
N THR A 270 7.59 -19.56 12.45
CA THR A 270 7.33 -19.01 11.10
C THR A 270 6.93 -17.53 11.06
N ILE A 271 6.50 -16.97 12.19
CA ILE A 271 6.19 -15.55 12.37
C ILE A 271 7.41 -14.68 12.71
N GLY A 272 8.44 -15.28 13.30
CA GLY A 272 9.68 -14.62 13.72
C GLY A 272 10.39 -13.84 12.61
N PRO A 273 10.52 -14.36 11.38
CA PRO A 273 11.12 -13.62 10.27
C PRO A 273 10.37 -12.32 9.90
N LEU A 274 9.05 -12.25 10.08
CA LEU A 274 8.29 -11.01 9.85
C LEU A 274 8.53 -10.00 10.98
N VAL A 275 8.54 -10.45 12.24
CA VAL A 275 8.83 -9.60 13.40
C VAL A 275 10.27 -9.08 13.33
N ALA A 276 11.25 -9.95 13.08
CA ALA A 276 12.66 -9.57 12.91
C ALA A 276 12.85 -8.56 11.76
N LEU A 277 12.14 -8.72 10.64
CA LEU A 277 12.16 -7.74 9.55
C LEU A 277 11.57 -6.39 9.96
N ALA A 278 10.46 -6.39 10.71
CA ALA A 278 9.84 -5.17 11.21
C ALA A 278 10.73 -4.44 12.23
N LEU A 279 11.34 -5.17 13.18
CA LEU A 279 12.31 -4.63 14.15
C LEU A 279 13.52 -4.01 13.46
N ALA A 280 14.11 -4.70 12.47
CA ALA A 280 15.27 -4.20 11.74
C ALA A 280 14.92 -3.02 10.82
N ALA A 281 13.72 -3.00 10.25
CA ALA A 281 13.23 -1.87 9.46
C ALA A 281 13.05 -0.60 10.31
N HIS A 282 12.70 -0.71 11.59
CA HIS A 282 12.51 0.42 12.51
C HIS A 282 13.77 0.80 13.31
N LEU A 283 14.95 0.26 12.97
CA LEU A 283 16.21 0.78 13.51
C LEU A 283 16.56 2.16 12.92
N ALA A 284 17.00 3.08 13.77
CA ALA A 284 17.60 4.33 13.31
C ALA A 284 18.92 4.04 12.55
N PRO A 285 19.30 4.82 11.53
CA PRO A 285 20.54 4.60 10.78
C PRO A 285 21.76 4.53 11.70
N ARG A 286 22.55 3.44 11.58
CA ARG A 286 23.74 3.14 12.40
C ARG A 286 23.46 2.83 13.88
N SER A 287 22.20 2.70 14.29
CA SER A 287 21.81 2.23 15.63
C SER A 287 21.57 0.71 15.64
N ALA A 288 21.99 0.04 16.71
CA ALA A 288 21.57 -1.32 17.04
C ALA A 288 20.29 -1.35 17.89
N ARG A 289 19.87 -0.20 18.45
CA ARG A 289 18.67 -0.03 19.28
C ARG A 289 17.53 0.62 18.47
N GLY A 290 16.32 0.11 18.62
CA GLY A 290 15.09 0.68 18.07
C GLY A 290 14.04 0.94 19.15
N PHE A 291 13.02 1.71 18.78
CA PHE A 291 11.82 1.96 19.58
C PHE A 291 10.60 2.13 18.65
N LEU A 292 9.42 1.69 19.10
CA LEU A 292 8.14 1.79 18.40
C LEU A 292 7.00 1.42 19.36
N GLU A 293 5.85 2.11 19.26
CA GLU A 293 4.58 1.73 19.89
C GLU A 293 4.31 0.21 19.73
N ALA A 294 4.05 -0.51 20.83
CA ALA A 294 3.89 -1.96 20.80
C ALA A 294 2.72 -2.41 19.90
N ASP A 295 1.59 -1.71 20.00
CA ASP A 295 0.39 -1.97 19.18
C ASP A 295 0.64 -1.74 17.68
N ARG A 296 1.50 -0.78 17.32
CA ARG A 296 1.85 -0.52 15.92
C ARG A 296 2.70 -1.65 15.34
N LEU A 297 3.63 -2.20 16.13
CA LEU A 297 4.41 -3.37 15.72
C LEU A 297 3.51 -4.62 15.60
N ALA A 298 2.63 -4.82 16.59
CA ALA A 298 1.67 -5.93 16.61
C ALA A 298 0.73 -5.87 15.39
N HIS A 299 0.17 -4.71 15.08
CA HIS A 299 -0.71 -4.47 13.93
C HIS A 299 -0.02 -4.78 12.58
N VAL A 300 1.24 -4.35 12.41
CA VAL A 300 2.05 -4.66 11.23
C VAL A 300 2.22 -6.18 11.06
N CYS A 301 2.54 -6.88 12.14
CA CYS A 301 2.81 -8.31 12.13
C CYS A 301 1.55 -9.20 12.15
N ALA A 302 0.34 -8.62 12.30
CA ALA A 302 -0.90 -9.32 12.61
C ALA A 302 -0.79 -10.21 13.87
N LEU A 303 -0.34 -9.58 14.96
CA LEU A 303 -0.20 -10.20 16.28
C LEU A 303 -1.08 -9.50 17.30
N THR A 304 -1.41 -10.22 18.37
CA THR A 304 -1.81 -9.63 19.65
C THR A 304 -0.55 -9.24 20.43
N SER A 305 -0.66 -8.31 21.37
CA SER A 305 0.49 -7.85 22.17
C SER A 305 1.13 -8.97 23.00
N VAL A 306 0.34 -9.96 23.45
CA VAL A 306 0.83 -11.19 24.11
C VAL A 306 1.65 -12.06 23.15
N ALA A 307 1.10 -12.36 21.96
CA ALA A 307 1.80 -13.17 20.97
C ALA A 307 3.05 -12.47 20.41
N LEU A 308 3.07 -11.13 20.38
CA LEU A 308 4.26 -10.33 20.08
C LEU A 308 5.35 -10.55 21.14
N ALA A 309 5.04 -10.44 22.43
CA ALA A 309 5.99 -10.69 23.52
C ALA A 309 6.62 -12.10 23.42
N GLU A 310 5.82 -13.15 23.26
CA GLU A 310 6.34 -14.52 23.12
C GLU A 310 7.27 -14.71 21.89
N VAL A 311 7.05 -13.94 20.82
CA VAL A 311 7.92 -14.00 19.63
C VAL A 311 9.21 -13.22 19.88
N LEU A 312 9.16 -12.10 20.61
CA LEU A 312 10.34 -11.34 21.02
C LEU A 312 11.23 -12.15 21.98
N ASP A 313 10.65 -12.85 22.95
CA ASP A 313 11.38 -13.76 23.83
C ASP A 313 12.08 -14.88 23.04
N ARG A 314 11.37 -15.50 22.09
CA ARG A 314 11.95 -16.52 21.19
C ARG A 314 13.05 -15.95 20.29
N LEU A 315 12.96 -14.69 19.87
CA LEU A 315 14.03 -14.00 19.13
C LEU A 315 15.26 -13.75 20.03
N VAL A 316 15.08 -13.43 21.31
CA VAL A 316 16.19 -13.31 22.27
C VAL A 316 16.85 -14.67 22.54
N VAL A 317 16.07 -15.71 22.83
CA VAL A 317 16.58 -17.08 23.06
C VAL A 317 17.35 -17.61 21.86
N ALA A 318 16.91 -17.31 20.63
CA ALA A 318 17.62 -17.68 19.40
C ALA A 318 18.83 -16.79 19.06
N GLY A 319 19.11 -15.73 19.84
CA GLY A 319 20.17 -14.75 19.55
C GLY A 319 19.89 -13.85 18.34
N ALA A 320 18.64 -13.81 17.86
CA ALA A 320 18.18 -12.91 16.79
C ALA A 320 17.85 -11.50 17.30
N ALA A 321 17.59 -11.36 18.60
CA ALA A 321 17.60 -10.09 19.34
C ALA A 321 18.56 -10.24 20.54
N MET A 322 19.13 -9.14 21.03
CA MET A 322 19.95 -9.16 22.24
C MET A 322 19.11 -8.86 23.49
N SER A 323 18.13 -7.96 23.37
CA SER A 323 17.13 -7.67 24.40
C SER A 323 15.91 -6.98 23.82
N TRP A 324 14.80 -7.04 24.55
CA TRP A 324 13.63 -6.19 24.37
C TRP A 324 13.08 -5.76 25.74
N ALA A 325 12.33 -4.67 25.77
CA ALA A 325 11.64 -4.16 26.95
C ALA A 325 10.39 -3.39 26.51
N TYR A 326 9.35 -3.44 27.33
CA TYR A 326 8.11 -2.68 27.17
C TYR A 326 7.99 -1.64 28.27
N ASP A 327 7.77 -0.38 27.91
CA ASP A 327 7.46 0.69 28.85
C ASP A 327 5.94 0.87 28.96
N ALA A 328 5.39 0.53 30.12
CA ALA A 328 3.95 0.66 30.36
C ALA A 328 3.46 2.11 30.52
N ALA A 329 4.36 3.08 30.69
CA ALA A 329 4.00 4.50 30.81
C ALA A 329 3.88 5.20 29.44
N THR A 330 4.59 4.72 28.42
CA THR A 330 4.54 5.28 27.05
C THR A 330 3.98 4.31 26.00
N GLU A 331 3.71 3.06 26.38
CA GLU A 331 3.29 1.96 25.49
C GLU A 331 4.34 1.61 24.41
N ASP A 332 5.59 2.09 24.59
CA ASP A 332 6.70 1.83 23.68
C ASP A 332 7.33 0.46 23.92
N LEU A 333 7.58 -0.23 22.81
CA LEU A 333 8.52 -1.35 22.77
C LEU A 333 9.91 -0.82 22.39
N THR A 334 10.92 -1.11 23.20
CA THR A 334 12.33 -0.87 22.84
C THR A 334 13.07 -2.20 22.70
N TRP A 335 14.00 -2.27 21.75
CA TRP A 335 14.74 -3.51 21.47
C TRP A 335 16.16 -3.23 21.01
N THR A 336 17.02 -4.25 21.10
CA THR A 336 18.37 -4.23 20.54
C THR A 336 18.61 -5.45 19.66
N LEU A 337 19.13 -5.24 18.44
CA LEU A 337 19.47 -6.31 17.49
C LEU A 337 20.99 -6.49 17.41
N PRO A 338 21.48 -7.73 17.18
CA PRO A 338 22.89 -7.96 16.89
C PRO A 338 23.29 -7.26 15.58
N SER A 339 24.56 -6.84 15.49
CA SER A 339 25.10 -6.10 14.33
C SER A 339 24.97 -6.83 12.99
N MET A 340 24.80 -8.15 13.00
CA MET A 340 24.53 -9.00 11.83
C MET A 340 23.12 -8.81 11.23
N LEU A 341 22.14 -8.42 12.06
CA LEU A 341 20.76 -8.13 11.64
C LEU A 341 20.45 -6.63 11.59
N ALA A 342 21.29 -5.79 12.21
CA ALA A 342 21.15 -4.33 12.26
C ALA A 342 21.50 -3.62 10.93
N GLY A 343 20.79 -3.98 9.86
CA GLY A 343 20.86 -3.33 8.54
C GLY A 343 22.14 -3.62 7.74
N PRO A 344 22.18 -3.27 6.45
CA PRO A 344 23.36 -3.46 5.64
C PRO A 344 24.42 -2.41 6.01
N GLN A 345 25.54 -2.86 6.58
CA GLN A 345 26.78 -2.08 6.59
C GLN A 345 27.27 -1.93 5.15
N TRP A 346 26.74 -0.93 4.44
CA TRP A 346 27.22 -0.55 3.12
C TRP A 346 28.65 -0.04 3.27
N ARG A 347 29.63 -0.91 2.98
CA ARG A 347 31.02 -0.49 2.92
C ARG A 347 31.14 0.58 1.83
N VAL A 348 31.42 1.82 2.24
CA VAL A 348 31.90 2.86 1.33
C VAL A 348 33.32 2.47 0.96
N SER A 349 33.46 1.62 -0.06
CA SER A 349 34.74 1.45 -0.74
C SER A 349 34.99 2.73 -1.53
N VAL A 350 35.54 3.73 -0.84
CA VAL A 350 36.18 4.87 -1.50
C VAL A 350 37.44 4.33 -2.18
N ARG A 351 37.45 4.38 -3.51
CA ARG A 351 38.61 4.33 -4.38
C ARG A 351 38.41 5.38 -5.46
#